data_AF-A0A3A9GEP5-F1
#
_entry.id   AF-A0A3A9GEP5-F1
#
_cell.length_a   1.000
_cell.length_b   1.000
_cell.length_c   1.000
_cell.angle_alpha   90.00
_cell.angle_beta   90.00
_cell.angle_gamma   90.00
#
_symmetry.space_group_name_H-M   'P 1'
#
loop_
_entity.id
_entity.type
_entity.pdbx_description
1 polymer ?
#
loop_
_entity_poly.entity_id
_entity_poly.type
_entity_poly.pdbx_seq_one_letter_code
_entity_poly.pdbx_strand_id
1 'polypeptide(L)'
;MALVDVNIKVPMEMAVYLKPSGQVAELERNALLLYPYILRQIISHGRAAEILGIRKNELIDIYDKLGFSYLDLTMNDLDAELEAYRKVKAKGEMV
;
A
#
# COMPACT_ATOMS: atom_id res chain seq x y z
N MET A 1 -16.49 -4.83 -7.40
CA MET A 1 -15.26 -5.06 -8.18
C MET A 1 -15.53 -6.17 -9.20
N ALA A 2 -15.01 -6.05 -10.42
CA ALA A 2 -15.01 -7.13 -11.41
C ALA A 2 -13.57 -7.63 -11.61
N LEU A 3 -13.40 -8.95 -11.76
CA LEU A 3 -12.10 -9.58 -11.96
C LEU A 3 -11.88 -9.85 -13.45
N VAL A 4 -10.62 -9.71 -13.87
CA VAL A 4 -10.19 -10.02 -15.24
C VAL A 4 -8.93 -10.87 -15.19
N ASP A 5 -8.83 -11.85 -16.09
CA ASP A 5 -7.63 -12.64 -16.26
C ASP A 5 -6.57 -11.86 -17.03
N VAL A 6 -5.36 -11.83 -16.48
CA VAL A 6 -4.20 -11.16 -17.10
C VAL A 6 -3.08 -12.18 -17.31
N ASN A 7 -2.50 -12.17 -18.51
CA ASN A 7 -1.33 -13.00 -18.82
C ASN A 7 -0.06 -12.24 -18.44
N ILE A 8 0.63 -12.71 -17.40
CA ILE A 8 1.93 -12.17 -16.96
C ILE A 8 3.04 -13.17 -17.24
N LYS A 9 4.23 -12.68 -17.61
CA LYS A 9 5.44 -13.49 -17.68
C LYS A 9 6.12 -13.50 -16.32
N VAL A 10 6.35 -14.70 -15.79
CA VAL A 10 7.02 -14.91 -14.50
C VAL A 10 8.04 -16.04 -14.62
N PRO A 11 9.08 -16.07 -13.78
CA PRO A 11 9.94 -17.24 -13.60
C PRO A 11 9.13 -18.54 -13.43
N MET A 12 9.62 -19.64 -13.98
CA MET A 12 8.93 -20.93 -13.96
C MET A 12 8.63 -21.39 -12.52
N GLU A 13 9.59 -21.14 -11.63
CA GLU A 13 9.54 -21.48 -10.21
C GLU A 13 8.47 -20.66 -9.45
N MET A 14 8.08 -19.48 -9.96
CA MET A 14 7.01 -18.68 -9.34
C MET A 14 5.61 -19.23 -9.59
N ALA A 15 5.43 -20.06 -10.62
CA ALA A 15 4.10 -20.51 -11.04
C ALA A 15 3.31 -21.23 -9.94
N VAL A 16 4.00 -21.90 -9.01
CA VAL A 16 3.38 -22.62 -7.88
C VAL A 16 2.75 -21.68 -6.84
N TYR A 17 3.21 -20.42 -6.76
CA TYR A 17 2.72 -19.43 -5.78
C TYR A 17 1.60 -18.53 -6.34
N LEU A 18 1.34 -18.58 -7.65
CA LEU A 18 0.36 -17.71 -8.31
C LEU A 18 -1.01 -18.36 -8.51
N LYS A 19 -1.09 -19.69 -8.36
CA LYS A 19 -2.36 -20.43 -8.41
C LYS A 19 -3.08 -20.26 -7.07
N PRO A 20 -4.30 -19.68 -7.04
CA PRO A 20 -5.05 -19.51 -5.81
C PRO A 20 -5.54 -20.88 -5.31
N SER A 21 -4.71 -21.57 -4.54
CA SER A 21 -5.07 -22.80 -3.84
C SER A 21 -4.44 -22.80 -2.46
N GLY A 22 -5.05 -22.03 -1.55
CA GLY A 22 -5.02 -22.28 -0.11
C GLY A 22 -4.18 -21.36 0.78
N GLN A 23 -3.04 -20.83 0.32
CA GLN A 23 -2.12 -20.07 1.20
C GLN A 23 -2.08 -18.55 0.97
N VAL A 24 -2.51 -18.05 -0.19
CA VAL A 24 -2.59 -16.62 -0.47
C VAL A 24 -4.01 -16.30 -0.96
N ALA A 25 -4.69 -15.37 -0.30
CA ALA A 25 -5.98 -14.89 -0.78
C ALA A 25 -5.77 -14.08 -2.07
N GLU A 26 -6.65 -14.23 -3.07
CA GLU A 26 -6.58 -13.45 -4.32
C GLU A 26 -6.49 -11.94 -4.06
N LEU A 27 -7.14 -11.48 -2.98
CA LEU A 27 -7.06 -10.11 -2.50
C LEU A 27 -5.64 -9.70 -2.08
N GLU A 28 -4.93 -10.52 -1.30
CA GLU A 28 -3.56 -10.24 -0.87
C GLU A 28 -2.61 -10.20 -2.07
N ARG A 29 -2.74 -11.16 -3.00
CA ARG A 29 -1.98 -11.16 -4.25
C ARG A 29 -2.23 -9.88 -5.04
N ASN A 30 -3.49 -9.51 -5.24
CA ASN A 30 -3.86 -8.32 -6.00
C ASN A 30 -3.39 -7.03 -5.29
N ALA A 31 -3.44 -6.97 -3.96
CA ALA A 31 -2.88 -5.87 -3.18
C ALA A 31 -1.37 -5.74 -3.36
N LEU A 32 -0.63 -6.85 -3.32
CA LEU A 32 0.82 -6.86 -3.54
C LEU A 32 1.21 -6.44 -4.96
N LEU A 33 0.40 -6.78 -5.97
CA LEU A 33 0.59 -6.30 -7.34
C LEU A 33 0.47 -4.77 -7.46
N LEU A 34 -0.33 -4.13 -6.59
CA LEU A 34 -0.49 -2.67 -6.56
C LEU A 34 0.60 -1.95 -5.75
N TYR A 35 1.23 -2.63 -4.79
CA TYR A 35 2.17 -2.02 -3.83
C TYR A 35 3.31 -1.21 -4.49
N PRO A 36 3.98 -1.68 -5.56
CA PRO A 36 5.04 -0.91 -6.20
C PRO A 36 4.57 0.44 -6.78
N TYR A 37 3.32 0.53 -7.20
CA TYR A 37 2.73 1.77 -7.73
C TYR A 37 2.38 2.74 -6.61
N ILE A 38 2.01 2.22 -5.45
CA ILE A 38 1.80 3.00 -4.23
C ILE A 38 3.13 3.58 -3.74
N LEU A 39 4.17 2.74 -3.64
CA LEU A 39 5.50 3.15 -3.20
C LEU A 39 6.11 4.23 -4.10
N ARG A 40 5.88 4.13 -5.42
CA ARG A 40 6.30 5.15 -6.41
C ARG A 40 5.37 6.36 -6.47
N GLN A 41 4.37 6.45 -5.60
CA GLN A 41 3.35 7.50 -5.57
C GLN A 41 2.59 7.69 -6.90
N ILE A 42 2.53 6.66 -7.75
CA ILE A 42 1.75 6.67 -9.00
C ILE A 42 0.25 6.61 -8.69
N ILE A 43 -0.12 5.83 -7.67
CA ILE A 43 -1.48 5.79 -7.12
C ILE A 43 -1.42 5.94 -5.60
N SER A 44 -2.43 6.55 -5.00
CA SER A 44 -2.54 6.61 -3.55
C SER A 44 -3.07 5.29 -2.97
N HIS A 45 -2.86 5.06 -1.67
CA HIS A 45 -3.51 3.97 -0.93
C HIS A 45 -5.04 4.00 -1.05
N GLY A 46 -5.64 5.20 -1.09
CA GLY A 46 -7.08 5.35 -1.30
C GLY A 46 -7.51 4.84 -2.67
N ARG A 47 -6.77 5.21 -3.72
CA ARG A 47 -7.05 4.74 -5.08
C ARG A 47 -6.83 3.23 -5.23
N ALA A 48 -5.80 2.68 -4.61
CA ALA A 48 -5.57 1.24 -4.59
C ALA A 48 -6.71 0.48 -3.89
N ALA A 49 -7.20 0.99 -2.76
CA ALA A 49 -8.33 0.40 -2.03
C ALA A 49 -9.64 0.46 -2.85
N GLU A 50 -9.90 1.57 -3.55
CA GLU A 50 -11.02 1.66 -4.50
C GLU A 50 -10.94 0.60 -5.61
N ILE A 51 -9.77 0.39 -6.20
CA ILE A 51 -9.55 -0.63 -7.24
C ILE A 51 -9.90 -2.03 -6.71
N LEU A 52 -9.46 -2.34 -5.49
CA LEU A 52 -9.69 -3.62 -4.81
C LEU A 52 -11.11 -3.76 -4.23
N GLY A 53 -11.90 -2.68 -4.21
CA GLY A 53 -13.24 -2.66 -3.64
C GLY A 53 -13.29 -2.87 -2.13
N ILE A 54 -12.22 -2.49 -1.40
CA ILE A 54 -12.11 -2.59 0.06
C ILE A 54 -11.91 -1.21 0.69
N ARG A 55 -12.03 -1.11 2.01
CA ARG A 55 -11.71 0.15 2.69
C ARG A 55 -10.20 0.36 2.77
N LYS A 56 -9.76 1.63 2.77
CA LYS A 56 -8.34 2.00 2.82
C LYS A 56 -7.62 1.39 4.03
N ASN A 57 -8.25 1.40 5.20
CA ASN A 57 -7.73 0.77 6.41
C ASN A 57 -7.55 -0.74 6.27
N GLU A 58 -8.47 -1.43 5.59
CA GLU A 58 -8.31 -2.87 5.32
C GLU A 58 -7.09 -3.16 4.42
N LEU A 59 -6.83 -2.29 3.44
CA LEU A 59 -5.61 -2.38 2.61
C LEU A 59 -4.34 -2.15 3.43
N ILE A 60 -4.36 -1.17 4.34
CA ILE A 60 -3.25 -0.89 5.26
C ILE A 60 -2.99 -2.10 6.16
N ASP A 61 -4.04 -2.71 6.71
CA ASP A 61 -3.93 -3.89 7.58
C ASP A 61 -3.33 -5.11 6.83
N ILE A 62 -3.64 -5.27 5.54
CA ILE A 62 -3.03 -6.32 4.70
C ILE A 62 -1.51 -6.10 4.58
N TYR A 63 -1.10 -4.87 4.28
CA TYR A 63 0.32 -4.52 4.14
C TYR A 63 1.08 -4.62 5.47
N ASP A 64 0.48 -4.16 6.56
CA ASP A 64 1.05 -4.20 7.90
C ASP A 64 1.31 -5.64 8.37
N LYS A 65 0.34 -6.54 8.18
CA LYS A 65 0.49 -7.99 8.48
C LYS A 65 1.65 -8.65 7.72
N LEU A 66 2.00 -8.11 6.56
CA LEU A 66 3.09 -8.59 5.71
C LEU A 66 4.41 -7.83 5.95
N GLY A 67 4.44 -6.87 6.89
CA GLY A 67 5.62 -6.09 7.25
C GLY A 67 5.93 -4.93 6.29
N PHE A 68 4.98 -4.52 5.45
CA PHE A 68 5.14 -3.37 4.57
C PHE A 68 4.72 -2.08 5.28
N SER A 69 5.60 -1.08 5.27
CA SER A 69 5.28 0.21 5.87
C SER A 69 4.22 0.96 5.07
N TYR A 70 3.20 1.48 5.77
CA TYR A 70 2.22 2.40 5.20
C TYR A 70 2.82 3.78 4.87
N LEU A 71 3.84 4.19 5.63
CA LEU A 71 4.54 5.45 5.48
C LEU A 71 6.00 5.15 5.16
N ASP A 72 6.46 5.58 3.98
CA ASP A 72 7.89 5.62 3.66
C ASP A 72 8.51 6.88 4.26
N LEU A 73 8.39 7.01 5.58
CA LEU A 73 8.98 8.10 6.35
C LEU A 73 10.18 7.55 7.09
N THR A 74 11.34 8.14 6.82
CA THR A 74 12.48 7.96 7.70
C THR A 74 12.25 8.75 9.00
N MET A 75 13.00 8.43 10.06
CA MET A 75 12.96 9.23 11.29
C MET A 75 13.28 10.71 11.03
N ASN A 76 14.14 11.00 10.05
CA ASN A 76 14.46 12.37 9.65
C ASN A 76 13.28 13.08 8.99
N ASP A 77 12.50 12.37 8.18
CA ASP A 77 11.29 12.94 7.55
C ASP A 77 10.23 13.25 8.61
N LEU A 78 10.09 12.36 9.60
CA LEU A 78 9.20 12.56 10.73
C LEU A 78 9.62 13.77 11.59
N ASP A 79 10.91 13.91 11.89
CA ASP A 79 11.43 15.06 12.63
C ASP A 79 11.20 16.37 11.86
N ALA A 80 11.40 16.36 10.55
CA ALA A 80 11.12 17.51 9.69
C ALA A 80 9.63 17.89 9.68
N GLU A 81 8.73 16.93 9.58
CA GLU A 81 7.28 17.16 9.69
C GLU A 81 6.88 17.70 11.07
N LEU A 82 7.44 17.14 12.15
CA LEU A 82 7.18 17.60 13.51
C LEU A 82 7.67 19.03 13.73
N GLU A 83 8.84 19.39 13.19
CA GLU A 83 9.33 20.76 13.21
C GLU A 83 8.44 21.72 12.41
N ALA A 84 8.00 21.31 11.21
CA ALA A 84 7.09 22.10 10.40
C ALA A 84 5.78 22.35 11.16
N TYR A 85 5.19 21.30 11.74
CA TYR A 85 4.00 21.41 12.57
C TYR A 85 4.20 22.36 13.77
N ARG A 86 5.31 22.23 14.51
CA ARG A 86 5.63 23.14 15.63
C ARG A 86 5.74 24.60 15.18
N LYS A 87 6.35 24.86 14.01
CA LYS A 87 6.47 26.21 13.44
C LYS A 87 5.11 26.80 13.09
N VAL A 88 4.22 26.03 12.45
CA VAL A 88 2.86 26.50 12.13
C VAL A 88 2.04 26.74 13.40
N LYS A 89 2.12 25.84 14.39
CA LYS A 89 1.46 26.01 15.69
C LYS A 89 1.96 27.26 16.45
N ALA A 90 3.27 27.51 16.45
CA ALA A 90 3.87 28.67 17.10
C ALA A 90 3.49 30.00 16.43
N LYS A 91 3.18 29.98 15.13
CA LYS A 91 2.68 31.15 14.38
C LYS A 91 1.19 31.42 14.60
N GLY A 92 0.48 30.57 15.35
CA GLY A 92 -0.97 30.71 15.56
C GLY A 92 -1.81 30.43 14.31
N GLU A 93 -1.21 29.79 13.30
CA GLU A 93 -1.85 29.48 12.00
C GLU A 93 -2.64 28.16 12.04
N MET A 94 -2.55 27.42 13.15
CA MET A 94 -3.37 26.24 13.43
C MET A 94 -4.03 26.39 14.80
N VAL A 95 -5.37 26.38 14.80
CA VAL A 95 -6.25 26.46 15.97
C VAL A 95 -6.34 25.10 16.65
#